data_AF-A0AAF0F4Z5-F1
#
_entry.id   AF-A0AAF0F4Z5-F1
#
_cell.length_a   1.000
_cell.length_b   1.000
_cell.length_c   1.000
_cell.angle_alpha   90.00
_cell.angle_beta   90.00
_cell.angle_gamma   90.00
#
_symmetry.space_group_name_H-M   'P 1'
#
loop_
_entity.id
_entity.type
_entity.pdbx_description
1 polymer ?
#
loop_
_entity_poly.entity_id
_entity_poly.type
_entity_poly.pdbx_seq_one_letter_code
_entity_poly.pdbx_strand_id
1 'polypeptide(L)'
;MDAAQQYEDVEVETSSERASFILHSRTNSSRDNFERLRQREEIKNRRKLSQALERRRRVYRHRLYAKHVASNRYTRYRPYPGTSGFETNPTYARLLSTFLQRELQVWPYLDIAFLSFYIPALLSYVDIRSEVVMDRLTEWIGSSDDAAQLIHEMELFIRSGRGGLGLEQYDTCPWLQYDEAI
;
A
#
# COMPACT_ATOMS: atom_id res chain seq x y z
N MET A 1 6.61 25.54 -82.36
CA MET A 1 5.21 25.09 -82.26
C MET A 1 5.20 23.65 -82.73
N ASP A 2 4.86 22.63 -81.97
CA ASP A 2 4.53 22.46 -80.55
C ASP A 2 4.41 20.93 -80.32
N ALA A 3 4.38 20.50 -79.07
CA ALA A 3 3.98 19.16 -78.59
C ALA A 3 4.95 17.97 -78.78
N ALA A 4 5.97 17.92 -77.91
CA ALA A 4 6.51 16.66 -77.40
C ALA A 4 5.96 16.46 -75.98
N GLN A 5 4.98 15.56 -75.78
CA GLN A 5 4.75 14.89 -74.48
C GLN A 5 3.52 13.98 -74.55
N GLN A 6 3.74 12.67 -74.46
CA GLN A 6 2.87 11.76 -73.70
C GLN A 6 3.51 10.36 -73.61
N TYR A 7 3.38 9.76 -72.41
CA TYR A 7 3.83 8.43 -71.96
C TYR A 7 5.34 8.36 -71.63
N GLU A 8 5.83 8.02 -70.43
CA GLU A 8 5.36 7.17 -69.33
C GLU A 8 5.76 7.75 -67.96
N ASP A 9 4.83 7.84 -67.00
CA ASP A 9 5.16 7.90 -65.57
C ASP A 9 4.67 6.58 -64.94
N VAL A 10 5.61 5.66 -64.74
CA VAL A 10 5.42 4.42 -63.98
C VAL A 10 5.54 4.76 -62.49
N GLU A 11 4.50 4.44 -61.74
CA GLU A 11 4.42 4.53 -60.28
C GLU A 11 5.65 3.84 -59.61
N VAL A 12 6.60 4.65 -59.14
CA VAL A 12 7.61 4.21 -58.17
C VAL A 12 7.09 4.55 -56.78
N GLU A 13 6.07 3.83 -56.33
CA GLU A 13 5.59 3.91 -54.95
C GLU A 13 6.63 3.25 -54.03
N THR A 14 7.17 4.05 -53.11
CA THR A 14 8.51 3.83 -52.58
C THR A 14 8.57 2.75 -51.50
N SER A 15 9.53 1.82 -51.64
CA SER A 15 9.90 0.82 -50.61
C SER A 15 10.31 1.46 -49.27
N SER A 16 10.65 2.75 -49.29
CA SER A 16 11.02 3.57 -48.12
C SER A 16 9.82 3.90 -47.23
N GLU A 17 8.67 4.25 -47.83
CA GLU A 17 7.43 4.54 -47.10
C GLU A 17 6.83 3.30 -46.44
N ARG A 18 6.96 2.13 -47.08
CA ARG A 18 6.56 0.85 -46.47
C ARG A 18 7.44 0.47 -45.27
N ALA A 19 8.75 0.71 -45.35
CA ALA A 19 9.67 0.42 -44.25
C ALA A 19 9.44 1.34 -43.04
N SER A 20 9.18 2.63 -43.27
CA SER A 20 8.84 3.58 -42.21
C SER A 20 7.48 3.26 -41.58
N PHE A 21 6.48 2.84 -42.35
CA PHE A 21 5.17 2.42 -41.82
C PHE A 21 5.25 1.17 -40.94
N ILE A 22 6.09 0.19 -41.30
CA ILE A 22 6.30 -1.04 -40.51
C ILE A 22 7.06 -0.78 -39.20
N LEU A 23 8.02 0.17 -39.19
CA LEU A 23 8.72 0.59 -37.98
C LEU A 23 7.84 1.44 -37.04
N HIS A 24 7.03 2.36 -37.57
CA HIS A 24 6.10 3.17 -36.78
C HIS A 24 4.94 2.33 -36.20
N SER A 25 4.42 1.35 -36.94
CA SER A 25 3.39 0.44 -36.43
C SER A 25 3.91 -0.48 -35.30
N ARG A 26 5.16 -0.97 -35.39
CA ARG A 26 5.81 -1.76 -34.32
C ARG A 26 6.08 -0.96 -33.04
N THR A 27 6.41 0.32 -33.16
CA THR A 27 6.66 1.19 -31.99
C THR A 27 5.38 1.68 -31.33
N ASN A 28 4.31 1.95 -32.09
CA ASN A 28 2.98 2.25 -31.54
C ASN A 28 2.34 1.04 -30.85
N SER A 29 2.47 -0.15 -31.43
CA SER A 29 1.96 -1.40 -30.82
C SER A 29 2.63 -1.73 -29.49
N SER A 30 3.95 -1.51 -29.37
CA SER A 30 4.66 -1.71 -28.10
C SER A 30 4.20 -0.72 -27.02
N ARG A 31 4.06 0.58 -27.35
CA ARG A 31 3.59 1.60 -26.41
C ARG A 31 2.16 1.34 -25.92
N ASP A 32 1.25 0.97 -26.81
CA ASP A 32 -0.13 0.60 -26.45
C ASP A 32 -0.17 -0.64 -25.55
N ASN A 33 0.68 -1.64 -25.80
CA ASN A 33 0.80 -2.81 -24.92
C ASN A 33 1.32 -2.45 -23.51
N PHE A 34 2.32 -1.58 -23.39
CA PHE A 34 2.83 -1.13 -22.08
C PHE A 34 1.76 -0.37 -21.28
N GLU A 35 1.03 0.53 -21.93
CA GLU A 35 -0.03 1.30 -21.28
C GLU A 35 -1.18 0.38 -20.81
N ARG A 36 -1.57 -0.60 -21.64
CA ARG A 36 -2.56 -1.61 -21.25
C ARG A 36 -2.10 -2.48 -20.08
N LEU A 37 -0.82 -2.86 -20.03
CA LEU A 37 -0.25 -3.61 -18.90
C LEU A 37 -0.29 -2.78 -17.62
N ARG A 38 0.15 -1.52 -17.68
CA ARG A 38 0.10 -0.58 -16.55
C ARG A 38 -1.32 -0.38 -16.04
N GLN A 39 -2.29 -0.12 -16.92
CA GLN A 39 -3.69 0.04 -16.53
C GLN A 39 -4.25 -1.23 -15.87
N ARG A 40 -3.92 -2.42 -16.40
CA ARG A 40 -4.31 -3.70 -15.78
C ARG A 40 -3.72 -3.86 -14.39
N GLU A 41 -2.46 -3.50 -14.19
CA GLU A 41 -1.80 -3.51 -12.88
C GLU A 41 -2.43 -2.51 -11.92
N GLU A 42 -2.71 -1.28 -12.35
CA GLU A 42 -3.37 -0.25 -11.52
C GLU A 42 -4.77 -0.69 -11.09
N ILE A 43 -5.57 -1.27 -11.99
CA ILE A 43 -6.89 -1.82 -11.66
C ILE A 43 -6.75 -2.97 -10.66
N LYS A 44 -5.80 -3.88 -10.87
CA LYS A 44 -5.54 -5.00 -9.96
C LYS A 44 -5.13 -4.49 -8.58
N ASN A 45 -4.23 -3.51 -8.51
CA ASN A 45 -3.74 -2.92 -7.26
C ASN A 45 -4.87 -2.19 -6.52
N ARG A 46 -5.71 -1.44 -7.23
CA ARG A 46 -6.89 -0.78 -6.65
C ARG A 46 -7.87 -1.78 -6.04
N ARG A 47 -8.16 -2.88 -6.76
CA ARG A 47 -9.02 -3.96 -6.26
C ARG A 47 -8.43 -4.61 -5.01
N LYS A 48 -7.13 -4.92 -5.02
CA LYS A 48 -6.42 -5.46 -3.85
C LYS A 48 -6.52 -4.52 -2.65
N LEU A 49 -6.28 -3.22 -2.85
CA LEU A 49 -6.38 -2.21 -1.80
C LEU A 49 -7.79 -2.13 -1.23
N SER A 50 -8.83 -2.11 -2.09
CA SER A 50 -10.23 -2.10 -1.65
C SER A 50 -10.60 -3.35 -0.85
N GLN A 51 -10.15 -4.53 -1.28
CA GLN A 51 -10.39 -5.79 -0.56
C GLN A 51 -9.68 -5.81 0.79
N ALA A 52 -8.42 -5.34 0.84
CA ALA A 52 -7.67 -5.22 2.08
C ALA A 52 -8.37 -4.25 3.05
N LEU A 53 -8.80 -3.08 2.57
CA LEU A 53 -9.51 -2.09 3.38
C LEU A 53 -10.84 -2.63 3.92
N GLU A 54 -11.61 -3.34 3.09
CA GLU A 54 -12.87 -3.95 3.53
C GLU A 54 -12.63 -5.01 4.62
N ARG A 55 -11.57 -5.82 4.48
CA ARG A 55 -11.14 -6.74 5.54
C ARG A 55 -10.81 -5.99 6.83
N ARG A 56 -10.06 -4.88 6.75
CA ARG A 56 -9.71 -4.09 7.94
C ARG A 56 -10.94 -3.47 8.60
N ARG A 57 -11.88 -2.94 7.82
CA ARG A 57 -13.18 -2.46 8.34
C ARG A 57 -13.93 -3.55 9.10
N ARG A 58 -13.94 -4.79 8.59
CA ARG A 58 -14.52 -5.93 9.30
C ARG A 58 -13.81 -6.20 10.63
N VAL A 59 -12.47 -6.15 10.65
CA VAL A 59 -11.68 -6.35 11.87
C VAL A 59 -12.06 -5.35 12.96
N TYR A 60 -12.11 -4.05 12.64
CA TYR A 60 -12.50 -3.03 13.63
C TYR A 60 -13.99 -3.10 13.99
N ARG A 61 -14.88 -3.19 12.99
CA ARG A 61 -16.33 -3.25 13.23
C ARG A 61 -16.75 -4.38 14.16
N HIS A 62 -16.13 -5.55 14.02
CA HIS A 62 -16.44 -6.73 14.83
C HIS A 62 -15.48 -6.92 16.01
N ARG A 63 -14.59 -5.96 16.29
CA ARG A 63 -13.63 -6.02 17.40
C ARG A 63 -12.82 -7.31 17.41
N LEU A 64 -12.42 -7.75 16.24
CA LEU A 64 -11.61 -8.95 16.10
C LEU A 64 -10.20 -8.61 16.59
N TYR A 65 -9.86 -9.02 17.80
CA TYR A 65 -8.50 -8.88 18.29
C TYR A 65 -7.63 -9.96 17.68
N ALA A 66 -6.46 -9.54 17.19
CA ALA A 66 -5.45 -10.48 16.75
C ALA A 66 -4.88 -11.23 17.97
N LYS A 67 -4.80 -12.55 17.88
CA LYS A 67 -4.23 -13.40 18.91
C LYS A 67 -2.76 -13.07 19.13
N HIS A 68 -2.30 -13.25 20.36
CA HIS A 68 -0.92 -13.01 20.70
C HIS A 68 0.01 -13.96 19.92
N VAL A 69 0.94 -13.39 19.16
CA VAL A 69 2.00 -14.15 18.47
C VAL A 69 3.29 -14.06 19.27
N ALA A 70 3.83 -15.22 19.68
CA ALA A 70 5.08 -15.27 20.42
C ALA A 70 6.27 -14.79 19.57
N SER A 71 7.21 -14.07 20.18
CA SER A 71 8.43 -13.62 19.52
C SER A 71 9.48 -14.73 19.50
N ASN A 72 9.58 -15.45 18.38
CA ASN A 72 10.54 -16.53 18.21
C ASN A 72 11.00 -16.66 16.75
N ARG A 73 12.01 -17.52 16.51
CA ARG A 73 12.59 -17.74 15.18
C ARG A 73 11.57 -18.29 14.16
N TYR A 74 10.59 -19.07 14.59
CA TYR A 74 9.60 -19.71 13.73
C TYR A 74 8.53 -18.72 13.25
N THR A 75 8.01 -17.88 14.15
CA THR A 75 7.02 -16.83 13.80
C THR A 75 7.68 -15.63 13.13
N ARG A 76 8.98 -15.43 13.38
CA ARG A 76 9.79 -14.25 13.02
C ARG A 76 9.34 -12.96 13.69
N TYR A 77 8.39 -13.03 14.63
CA TYR A 77 8.01 -11.88 15.42
C TYR A 77 9.15 -11.49 16.34
N ARG A 78 9.40 -10.19 16.44
CA ARG A 78 10.40 -9.61 17.34
C ARG A 78 9.72 -8.99 18.56
N PRO A 79 10.46 -8.72 19.65
CA PRO A 79 9.98 -7.83 20.70
C PRO A 79 9.66 -6.45 20.10
N TYR A 80 8.69 -5.75 20.70
CA TYR A 80 8.40 -4.37 20.29
C TYR A 80 9.63 -3.49 20.59
N PRO A 81 10.07 -2.63 19.66
CA PRO A 81 11.33 -1.89 19.79
C PRO A 81 11.30 -0.80 20.86
N GLY A 82 10.12 -0.39 21.35
CA GLY A 82 9.96 0.69 22.31
C GLY A 82 10.35 2.06 21.73
N THR A 83 10.27 3.09 22.57
CA THR A 83 10.57 4.49 22.21
C THR A 83 11.98 4.66 21.64
N SER A 84 13.00 4.13 22.33
CA SER A 84 14.40 4.23 21.90
C SER A 84 14.67 3.57 20.54
N GLY A 85 13.94 2.51 20.22
CA GLY A 85 14.04 1.86 18.92
C GLY A 85 13.43 2.66 17.77
N PHE A 86 12.35 3.42 18.04
CA PHE A 86 11.78 4.38 17.07
C PHE A 86 12.71 5.58 16.83
N GLU A 87 13.36 6.07 17.89
CA GLU A 87 14.39 7.13 17.77
C GLU A 87 15.61 6.66 16.96
N THR A 88 16.11 5.45 17.24
CA THR A 88 17.33 4.93 16.63
C THR A 88 17.11 4.50 15.18
N ASN A 89 15.95 3.89 14.88
CA ASN A 89 15.69 3.31 13.57
C ASN A 89 14.47 3.95 12.89
N PRO A 90 14.68 4.90 11.96
CA PRO A 90 13.59 5.59 11.26
C PRO A 90 12.79 4.66 10.34
N THR A 91 13.25 3.43 10.11
CA THR A 91 12.51 2.42 9.35
C THR A 91 11.20 2.08 10.03
N TYR A 92 11.16 1.97 11.36
CA TYR A 92 9.93 1.66 12.08
C TYR A 92 8.86 2.74 11.86
N ALA A 93 9.27 4.01 11.91
CA ALA A 93 8.37 5.12 11.65
C ALA A 93 7.78 5.06 10.23
N ARG A 94 8.62 4.83 9.20
CA ARG A 94 8.17 4.71 7.80
C ARG A 94 7.22 3.54 7.58
N LEU A 95 7.54 2.38 8.15
CA LEU A 95 6.69 1.19 8.06
C LEU A 95 5.34 1.45 8.73
N LEU A 96 5.36 2.06 9.93
CA LEU A 96 4.15 2.39 10.66
C LEU A 96 3.30 3.42 9.92
N SER A 97 3.91 4.45 9.31
CA SER A 97 3.20 5.41 8.47
C SER A 97 2.47 4.73 7.32
N THR A 98 3.14 3.80 6.63
CA THR A 98 2.53 3.03 5.53
C THR A 98 1.34 2.20 6.01
N PHE A 99 1.44 1.59 7.18
CA PHE A 99 0.35 0.87 7.82
C PHE A 99 -0.81 1.81 8.17
N LEU A 100 -0.54 2.90 8.87
CA LEU A 100 -1.53 3.88 9.31
C LEU A 100 -2.26 4.55 8.15
N GLN A 101 -1.58 4.82 7.02
CA GLN A 101 -2.22 5.36 5.82
C GLN A 101 -3.36 4.47 5.32
N ARG A 102 -3.29 3.15 5.53
CA ARG A 102 -4.37 2.22 5.23
C ARG A 102 -5.36 2.12 6.39
N GLU A 103 -4.88 1.90 7.60
CA GLU A 103 -5.75 1.63 8.75
C GLU A 103 -6.68 2.80 9.07
N LEU A 104 -6.17 4.04 9.01
CA LEU A 104 -6.94 5.24 9.32
C LEU A 104 -8.07 5.50 8.31
N GLN A 105 -8.04 4.90 7.12
CA GLN A 105 -9.15 4.96 6.15
C GLN A 105 -10.42 4.23 6.63
N VAL A 106 -10.35 3.49 7.75
CA VAL A 106 -11.52 2.91 8.41
C VAL A 106 -12.41 4.02 8.99
N TRP A 107 -11.82 5.12 9.46
CA TRP A 107 -12.51 6.29 10.01
C TRP A 107 -12.37 7.48 9.06
N PRO A 108 -13.35 7.73 8.16
CA PRO A 108 -13.20 8.67 7.04
C PRO A 108 -13.10 10.15 7.44
N TYR A 109 -13.37 10.49 8.70
CA TYR A 109 -13.29 11.85 9.25
C TYR A 109 -11.89 12.22 9.77
N LEU A 110 -10.95 11.27 9.82
CA LEU A 110 -9.60 11.51 10.30
C LEU A 110 -8.70 12.15 9.23
N ASP A 111 -7.82 13.06 9.65
CA ASP A 111 -6.73 13.55 8.80
C ASP A 111 -5.62 12.48 8.70
N ILE A 112 -5.78 11.58 7.73
CA ILE A 112 -4.85 10.48 7.48
C ILE A 112 -3.44 10.99 7.15
N ALA A 113 -3.35 12.09 6.40
CA ALA A 113 -2.07 12.63 5.97
C ALA A 113 -1.28 13.12 7.19
N PHE A 114 -1.90 13.88 8.09
CA PHE A 114 -1.26 14.32 9.33
C PHE A 114 -0.97 13.15 10.28
N LEU A 115 -1.98 12.33 10.60
CA LEU A 115 -1.88 11.31 11.65
C LEU A 115 -0.90 10.19 11.31
N SER A 116 -0.80 9.81 10.04
CA SER A 116 0.15 8.76 9.61
C SER A 116 1.62 9.15 9.80
N PHE A 117 1.95 10.45 9.89
CA PHE A 117 3.30 10.91 10.24
C PHE A 117 3.41 11.34 11.71
N TYR A 118 2.36 11.94 12.27
CA TYR A 118 2.35 12.39 13.65
C TYR A 118 2.44 11.23 14.64
N ILE A 119 1.65 10.16 14.46
CA ILE A 119 1.63 9.04 15.39
C ILE A 119 3.01 8.37 15.51
N PRO A 120 3.70 8.01 14.41
CA PRO A 120 5.06 7.46 14.53
C PRO A 120 6.06 8.42 15.16
N ALA A 121 5.92 9.73 14.93
CA ALA A 121 6.78 10.73 15.56
C ALA A 121 6.50 10.84 17.08
N LEU A 122 5.24 10.75 17.50
CA LEU A 122 4.84 10.70 18.91
C LEU A 122 5.45 9.48 19.61
N LEU A 123 5.47 8.32 18.94
CA LEU A 123 6.05 7.09 19.48
C LEU A 123 7.57 7.13 19.66
N SER A 124 8.26 8.09 19.05
CA SER A 124 9.67 8.37 19.34
C SER A 124 9.88 9.03 20.69
N TYR A 125 8.82 9.54 21.35
CA TYR A 125 8.92 10.20 22.66
C TYR A 125 8.11 9.52 23.75
N VAL A 126 7.08 8.76 23.37
CA VAL A 126 6.11 8.16 24.29
C VAL A 126 5.93 6.68 23.95
N ASP A 127 5.82 5.81 24.96
CA ASP A 127 5.55 4.40 24.72
C ASP A 127 4.13 4.18 24.19
N ILE A 128 3.99 3.23 23.26
CA ILE A 128 2.73 2.91 22.59
C ILE A 128 1.62 2.44 23.55
N ARG A 129 1.98 1.86 24.70
CA ARG A 129 1.02 1.38 25.72
C ARG A 129 0.73 2.40 26.81
N SER A 130 1.26 3.62 26.68
CA SER A 130 0.99 4.69 27.64
C SER A 130 -0.46 5.17 27.58
N GLU A 131 -0.97 5.64 28.73
CA GLU A 131 -2.29 6.29 28.81
C GLU A 131 -2.35 7.52 27.89
N VAL A 132 -1.24 8.25 27.75
CA VAL A 132 -1.14 9.43 26.87
C VAL A 132 -1.48 9.09 25.41
N VAL A 133 -0.95 7.97 24.89
CA VAL A 133 -1.24 7.53 23.52
C VAL A 133 -2.69 7.04 23.40
N MET A 134 -3.18 6.32 24.41
CA MET A 134 -4.57 5.84 24.46
C MET A 134 -5.56 7.01 24.43
N ASP A 135 -5.38 8.00 25.29
CA ASP A 135 -6.27 9.15 25.42
C ASP A 135 -6.27 9.98 24.13
N ARG A 136 -5.10 10.22 23.53
CA ARG A 136 -4.98 10.92 22.25
C ARG A 136 -5.68 10.21 21.11
N LEU A 137 -5.48 8.90 20.98
CA LEU A 137 -6.14 8.12 19.92
C LEU A 137 -7.65 8.04 20.15
N THR A 138 -8.08 7.93 21.41
CA THR A 138 -9.49 7.95 21.78
C THR A 138 -10.14 9.29 21.45
N GLU A 139 -9.45 10.41 21.70
CA GLU A 139 -9.90 11.76 21.35
C GLU A 139 -10.14 11.91 19.85
N TRP A 140 -9.23 11.42 19.00
CA TRP A 140 -9.38 11.55 17.55
C TRP A 140 -10.39 10.55 16.97
N ILE A 141 -10.36 9.29 17.40
CA ILE A 141 -11.23 8.24 16.86
C ILE A 141 -12.65 8.35 17.43
N GLY A 142 -12.80 8.80 18.67
CA GLY A 142 -14.09 8.90 19.38
C GLY A 142 -14.52 7.61 20.09
N SER A 143 -13.67 6.57 20.11
CA SER A 143 -13.94 5.31 20.82
C SER A 143 -12.66 4.74 21.41
N SER A 144 -12.69 4.43 22.71
CA SER A 144 -11.56 3.82 23.43
C SER A 144 -11.29 2.40 22.95
N ASP A 145 -12.33 1.66 22.57
CA ASP A 145 -12.20 0.28 22.10
C ASP A 145 -11.47 0.22 20.75
N ASP A 146 -11.86 1.10 19.82
CA ASP A 146 -11.21 1.23 18.51
C ASP A 146 -9.75 1.72 18.65
N ALA A 147 -9.51 2.67 19.56
CA ALA A 147 -8.15 3.16 19.86
C ALA A 147 -7.27 2.04 20.43
N ALA A 148 -7.78 1.25 21.39
CA ALA A 148 -7.07 0.11 21.96
C ALA A 148 -6.79 -0.96 20.91
N GLN A 149 -7.74 -1.24 20.02
CA GLN A 149 -7.55 -2.18 18.93
C GLN A 149 -6.50 -1.68 17.93
N LEU A 150 -6.50 -0.38 17.59
CA LEU A 150 -5.49 0.21 16.72
C LEU A 150 -4.09 0.11 17.34
N ILE A 151 -3.94 0.43 18.64
CA ILE A 151 -2.67 0.28 19.38
C ILE A 151 -2.16 -1.16 19.30
N HIS A 152 -3.03 -2.14 19.54
CA HIS A 152 -2.71 -3.56 19.47
C HIS A 152 -2.23 -3.98 18.08
N GLU A 153 -2.94 -3.53 17.04
CA GLU A 153 -2.60 -3.79 15.64
C GLU A 153 -1.29 -3.12 15.22
N MET A 154 -1.03 -1.89 15.66
CA MET A 154 0.24 -1.19 15.43
C MET A 154 1.42 -1.94 16.07
N GLU A 155 1.26 -2.42 17.30
CA GLU A 155 2.28 -3.20 17.98
C GLU A 155 2.59 -4.49 17.22
N LEU A 156 1.56 -5.26 16.88
CA LEU A 156 1.69 -6.52 16.15
C LEU A 156 2.31 -6.31 14.77
N PHE A 157 1.90 -5.27 14.04
CA PHE A 157 2.47 -4.93 12.75
C PHE A 157 3.99 -4.69 12.83
N ILE A 158 4.44 -3.88 13.79
CA ILE A 158 5.86 -3.60 13.98
C ILE A 158 6.63 -4.85 14.40
N ARG A 159 6.10 -5.61 15.35
CA ARG A 159 6.69 -6.87 15.81
C ARG A 159 6.79 -7.91 14.70
N SER A 160 5.85 -7.92 13.76
CA SER A 160 5.82 -8.87 12.65
C SER A 160 7.06 -8.77 11.75
N GLY A 161 7.70 -7.59 11.67
CA GLY A 161 8.82 -7.31 10.78
C GLY A 161 8.49 -7.42 9.29
N ARG A 162 7.21 -7.58 8.93
CA ARG A 162 6.76 -7.81 7.54
C ARG A 162 6.43 -6.54 6.78
N GLY A 163 6.38 -5.39 7.44
CA GLY A 163 6.08 -4.11 6.78
C GLY A 163 6.97 -3.81 5.57
N GLY A 164 8.25 -4.21 5.62
CA GLY A 164 9.18 -4.02 4.50
C GLY A 164 8.92 -4.93 3.29
N LEU A 165 8.09 -5.96 3.44
CA LEU A 165 7.69 -6.87 2.37
C LEU A 165 6.35 -6.49 1.73
N GLY A 166 5.63 -5.53 2.32
CA GLY A 166 4.30 -5.10 1.90
C GLY A 166 3.21 -5.39 2.94
N LEU A 167 2.12 -4.62 2.90
CA LEU A 167 0.98 -4.78 3.81
C LEU A 167 0.21 -6.10 3.55
N GLU A 168 0.21 -6.60 2.32
CA GLU A 168 -0.41 -7.88 1.96
C GLU A 168 0.24 -9.05 2.74
N GLN A 169 1.55 -8.98 2.99
CA GLN A 169 2.33 -9.99 3.69
C GLN A 169 2.03 -9.98 5.19
N TYR A 170 1.63 -8.85 5.74
CA TYR A 170 1.09 -8.77 7.09
C TYR A 170 -0.29 -9.46 7.16
N ASP A 171 -1.22 -9.10 6.25
CA ASP A 171 -2.60 -9.62 6.28
C ASP A 171 -2.70 -11.13 5.98
N THR A 172 -1.76 -11.67 5.18
CA THR A 172 -1.68 -13.08 4.79
C THR A 172 -0.79 -13.91 5.71
N CYS A 173 -0.26 -13.31 6.79
CA CYS A 173 0.58 -14.00 7.75
C CYS A 173 -0.21 -15.14 8.43
N PRO A 174 0.25 -16.40 8.38
CA PRO A 174 -0.48 -17.53 8.96
C PRO A 174 -0.60 -17.46 10.49
N TRP A 175 0.29 -16.68 11.11
CA TRP A 175 0.31 -16.45 12.56
C TRP A 175 -0.61 -15.31 12.98
N LEU A 176 -1.03 -14.44 12.06
CA LEU A 176 -1.97 -13.36 12.34
C LEU A 176 -3.39 -13.93 12.29
N GLN A 177 -3.82 -14.45 13.43
CA GLN A 177 -5.16 -15.01 13.60
C GLN A 177 -6.02 -14.06 14.41
N TYR A 178 -7.27 -13.92 14.02
CA TYR A 178 -8.26 -13.11 14.71
C TYR A 178 -9.14 -14.02 15.54
N ASP A 179 -9.65 -13.54 16.67
CA ASP A 179 -10.75 -14.23 17.35
C ASP A 179 -11.95 -14.32 16.41
N GLU A 180 -12.63 -15.48 16.43
CA GLU A 180 -13.87 -15.65 15.70
C GLU A 180 -14.94 -14.83 16.40
N ALA A 181 -15.67 -13.99 15.66
CA ALA A 181 -16.83 -13.29 16.20
C ALA A 181 -17.82 -14.36 16.70
N ILE A 182 -18.11 -14.34 18.01
CA ILE A 182 -19.15 -15.16 18.65
C ILE A 182 -20.52 -14.69 18.17
#